data_AF-A0A5M4AT98-F1
#
_entry.id   AF-A0A5M4AT98-F1
#
_cell.length_a   1.000
_cell.length_b   1.000
_cell.length_c   1.000
_cell.angle_alpha   90.00
_cell.angle_beta   90.00
_cell.angle_gamma   90.00
#
_symmetry.space_group_name_H-M   'P 1'
#
loop_
_entity.id
_entity.type
_entity.pdbx_description
1 polymer ?
#
loop_
_entity_poly.entity_id
_entity_poly.type
_entity_poly.pdbx_seq_one_letter_code
_entity_poly.pdbx_strand_id
1 'polypeptide(L)'
;MIKLFNEKRIEDAFALVLMNAFHRVADIFEYRILNEELEALVTEVTEPLRMKKLDVDFEDRNVGVDLIEVSGDSFPASYDVQRGRYYPRARVFYTFKIKSGNNELLSVKPKTDSVHEKIYASVTDRSFTIYYHTDYARKELSEEVKKDVKDWAERVIPSIKKMIQVINDEVENFNDTTLVNKITDLIAERKDELNKRDSQNDDLNDLDI
;
A
#
# COMPACT_ATOMS: atom_id res chain seq x y z
N MET A 1 1.15 14.61 -5.60
CA MET A 1 -0.28 14.39 -5.28
C MET A 1 -0.58 12.96 -5.66
N ILE A 2 -1.05 12.14 -4.73
CA ILE A 2 -1.30 10.70 -4.91
C ILE A 2 -2.81 10.52 -5.10
N LYS A 3 -3.22 9.62 -6.00
CA LYS A 3 -4.60 9.12 -6.03
C LYS A 3 -4.68 7.97 -5.04
N LEU A 4 -5.49 8.13 -3.99
CA LEU A 4 -5.65 7.05 -3.01
C LEU A 4 -6.06 5.76 -3.71
N PHE A 5 -5.36 4.69 -3.37
CA PHE A 5 -5.64 3.32 -3.79
C PHE A 5 -5.65 3.05 -5.30
N ASN A 6 -4.95 3.86 -6.10
CA ASN A 6 -5.06 3.77 -7.57
C ASN A 6 -3.76 4.06 -8.32
N GLU A 7 -2.62 4.07 -7.63
CA GLU A 7 -1.31 4.26 -8.28
C GLU A 7 -0.67 2.94 -8.69
N LYS A 8 -0.79 1.91 -7.85
CA LYS A 8 -0.16 0.59 -8.05
C LYS A 8 -1.10 -0.53 -7.64
N ARG A 9 -0.82 -1.74 -8.08
CA ARG A 9 -1.51 -2.93 -7.58
C ARG A 9 -0.87 -3.38 -6.27
N ILE A 10 -1.68 -3.87 -5.32
CA ILE A 10 -1.14 -4.43 -4.07
C ILE A 10 -0.19 -5.61 -4.34
N GLU A 11 -0.41 -6.35 -5.42
CA GLU A 11 0.48 -7.41 -5.88
C GLU A 11 1.89 -6.92 -6.16
N ASP A 12 2.08 -5.67 -6.59
CA ASP A 12 3.41 -5.11 -6.84
C ASP A 12 4.18 -4.96 -5.53
N ALA A 13 3.49 -4.58 -4.45
CA ALA A 13 4.07 -4.51 -3.11
C ALA A 13 4.41 -5.91 -2.57
N PHE A 14 3.53 -6.89 -2.78
CA PHE A 14 3.78 -8.28 -2.42
C PHE A 14 4.98 -8.87 -3.18
N ALA A 15 5.08 -8.61 -4.49
CA ALA A 15 6.18 -9.08 -5.32
C ALA A 15 7.54 -8.56 -4.83
N LEU A 16 7.61 -7.29 -4.38
CA LEU A 16 8.84 -6.73 -3.81
C LEU A 16 9.28 -7.48 -2.54
N VAL A 17 8.34 -7.83 -1.67
CA VAL A 17 8.63 -8.62 -0.46
C VAL A 17 9.10 -10.03 -0.81
N LEU A 18 8.44 -10.68 -1.79
CA LEU A 18 8.85 -12.01 -2.26
C LEU A 18 10.24 -12.02 -2.92
N MET A 19 10.62 -10.96 -3.63
CA MET A 19 11.99 -10.82 -4.15
C MET A 19 13.02 -10.72 -3.01
N ASN A 20 12.72 -9.96 -1.95
CA ASN A 20 13.57 -9.90 -0.77
C ASN A 20 13.65 -11.25 -0.03
N ALA A 21 12.56 -12.02 -0.01
CA ALA A 21 12.55 -13.37 0.54
C ALA A 21 13.51 -14.30 -0.24
N PHE A 22 13.49 -14.24 -1.57
CA PHE A 22 14.42 -15.00 -2.42
C PHE A 22 15.89 -14.70 -2.07
N HIS A 23 16.27 -13.43 -2.01
CA HIS A 23 17.65 -13.04 -1.66
C HIS A 23 18.04 -13.52 -0.26
N ARG A 24 17.15 -13.35 0.72
CA ARG A 24 17.42 -13.81 2.08
C ARG A 24 17.61 -15.31 2.18
N VAL A 25 16.78 -16.10 1.49
CA VAL A 25 16.96 -17.55 1.44
C VAL A 25 18.27 -17.90 0.76
N ALA A 26 18.64 -17.22 -0.33
CA ALA A 26 19.91 -17.41 -1.06
C ALA A 26 21.17 -17.06 -0.22
N ASP A 27 21.04 -16.18 0.76
CA ASP A 27 22.13 -15.78 1.66
C ASP A 27 22.30 -16.72 2.87
N ILE A 28 21.38 -17.66 3.11
CA ILE A 28 21.53 -18.65 4.19
C ILE A 28 22.72 -19.58 3.87
N PHE A 29 23.60 -19.78 4.85
CA PHE A 29 24.71 -20.73 4.74
C PHE A 29 24.20 -22.16 4.53
N GLU A 30 24.79 -22.87 3.58
CA GLU A 30 24.39 -24.22 3.17
C GLU A 30 24.36 -25.21 4.34
N TYR A 31 25.34 -25.13 5.26
CA TYR A 31 25.36 -25.93 6.47
C TYR A 31 24.07 -25.79 7.29
N ARG A 32 23.52 -24.57 7.39
CA ARG A 32 22.27 -24.33 8.12
C ARG A 32 21.08 -24.94 7.39
N ILE A 33 21.00 -24.79 6.07
CA ILE A 33 19.93 -25.38 5.24
C ILE A 33 19.85 -26.92 5.40
N LEU A 34 21.01 -27.58 5.52
CA LEU A 34 21.08 -29.03 5.63
C LEU A 34 20.74 -29.53 7.05
N ASN A 35 21.16 -28.80 8.08
CA ASN A 35 21.18 -29.29 9.46
C ASN A 35 20.11 -28.67 10.39
N GLU A 36 19.54 -27.51 10.05
CA GLU A 36 18.50 -26.87 10.87
C GLU A 36 17.09 -27.33 10.50
N GLU A 37 16.18 -27.24 11.47
CA GLU A 37 14.76 -27.50 11.28
C GLU A 37 14.14 -26.47 10.32
N LEU A 38 13.34 -26.97 9.37
CA LEU A 38 12.72 -26.14 8.32
C LEU A 38 11.88 -24.99 8.93
N GLU A 39 11.10 -25.28 9.96
CA GLU A 39 10.24 -24.29 10.62
C GLU A 39 11.05 -23.13 11.24
N ALA A 40 12.24 -23.42 11.77
CA ALA A 40 13.10 -22.40 12.36
C ALA A 40 13.64 -21.45 11.27
N LEU A 41 14.13 -22.01 10.16
CA LEU A 41 14.62 -21.24 9.01
C LEU A 41 13.50 -20.40 8.39
N VAL A 42 12.31 -20.98 8.22
CA VAL A 42 11.13 -20.26 7.70
C VAL A 42 10.78 -19.07 8.58
N THR A 43 10.76 -19.26 9.91
CA THR A 43 10.44 -18.19 10.87
C THR A 43 11.47 -17.07 10.82
N GLU A 44 12.76 -17.41 10.81
CA GLU A 44 13.86 -16.43 10.74
C GLU A 44 13.79 -15.54 9.50
N VAL A 45 13.46 -16.13 8.34
CA VAL A 45 13.35 -15.37 7.08
C VAL A 45 12.05 -14.57 7.03
N THR A 46 10.93 -15.15 7.49
CA THR A 46 9.59 -14.58 7.37
C THR A 46 9.40 -13.36 8.26
N GLU A 47 9.74 -13.45 9.55
CA GLU A 47 9.39 -12.42 10.54
C GLU A 47 9.85 -11.00 10.16
N PRO A 48 11.09 -10.78 9.68
CA PRO A 48 11.56 -9.45 9.28
C PRO A 48 10.92 -8.91 8.01
N LEU A 49 10.30 -9.78 7.20
CA LEU A 49 9.68 -9.44 5.92
C LEU A 49 8.18 -9.19 6.02
N ARG A 50 7.56 -9.47 7.18
CA ARG A 50 6.13 -9.28 7.37
C ARG A 50 5.75 -7.82 7.14
N MET A 51 4.78 -7.62 6.26
CA MET A 51 4.23 -6.30 5.98
C MET A 51 3.37 -5.83 7.15
N LYS A 52 3.59 -4.58 7.57
CA LYS A 52 2.78 -3.97 8.63
C LYS A 52 1.43 -3.51 8.08
N LYS A 53 0.34 -3.87 8.78
CA LYS A 53 -1.01 -3.35 8.52
C LYS A 53 -1.03 -1.82 8.64
N LEU A 54 -1.87 -1.18 7.85
CA LEU A 54 -2.12 0.25 7.87
C LEU A 54 -3.13 0.59 8.97
N ASP A 55 -2.78 1.50 9.87
CA ASP A 55 -3.65 1.99 10.94
C ASP A 55 -3.77 3.51 10.90
N VAL A 56 -5.01 3.99 10.81
CA VAL A 56 -5.35 5.40 10.62
C VAL A 56 -6.35 5.82 11.69
N ASP A 57 -6.07 6.96 12.32
CA ASP A 57 -7.06 7.64 13.15
C ASP A 57 -8.01 8.47 12.30
N PHE A 58 -9.26 8.01 12.18
CA PHE A 58 -10.32 8.76 11.54
C PHE A 58 -11.13 9.64 12.50
N GLU A 59 -10.96 9.45 13.80
CA GLU A 59 -11.67 10.19 14.84
C GLU A 59 -10.94 11.49 15.16
N ASP A 60 -9.61 11.44 15.25
CA ASP A 60 -8.74 12.62 15.36
C ASP A 60 -8.46 13.24 13.98
N ARG A 61 -9.45 13.97 13.45
CA ARG A 61 -9.36 14.65 12.16
C ARG A 61 -9.17 16.15 12.31
N ASN A 62 -8.27 16.72 11.50
CA ASN A 62 -8.13 18.16 11.32
C ASN A 62 -8.77 18.59 10.00
N VAL A 63 -9.54 19.68 10.01
CA VAL A 63 -10.26 20.21 8.85
C VAL A 63 -9.86 21.65 8.61
N GLY A 64 -9.63 22.01 7.35
CA GLY A 64 -9.39 23.40 6.98
C GLY A 64 -9.82 23.71 5.56
N VAL A 65 -9.75 25.00 5.24
CA VAL A 65 -10.13 25.54 3.93
C VAL A 65 -9.00 26.43 3.42
N ASP A 66 -8.45 26.05 2.27
CA ASP A 66 -7.49 26.86 1.54
C ASP A 66 -8.13 27.47 0.31
N LEU A 67 -7.58 28.59 -0.17
CA LEU A 67 -7.82 29.05 -1.52
C LEU A 67 -6.70 28.53 -2.41
N ILE A 68 -7.08 27.83 -3.46
CA ILE A 68 -6.18 27.35 -4.51
C ILE A 68 -6.55 28.00 -5.83
N GLU A 69 -5.57 28.15 -6.70
CA GLU A 69 -5.81 28.52 -8.09
C GLU A 69 -5.92 27.28 -8.95
N VAL A 70 -6.98 27.19 -9.75
CA VAL A 70 -7.19 26.10 -10.71
C VAL A 70 -7.37 26.66 -12.12
N SER A 71 -6.91 25.92 -13.12
CA SER A 71 -7.15 26.32 -14.51
C SER A 71 -8.66 26.31 -14.80
N GLY A 72 -9.12 27.29 -15.59
CA GLY A 72 -10.44 27.34 -16.20
C GLY A 72 -10.77 26.07 -17.00
N ASP A 73 -9.76 25.30 -17.40
CA ASP A 73 -9.93 23.99 -18.06
C ASP A 73 -10.54 22.92 -17.15
N SER A 74 -10.44 23.10 -15.83
CA SER A 74 -11.00 22.16 -14.83
C SER A 74 -12.48 22.42 -14.51
N PHE A 75 -13.05 23.54 -15.00
CA PHE A 75 -14.45 23.88 -14.78
C PHE A 75 -15.36 23.15 -15.79
N PRO A 76 -16.59 22.80 -15.38
CA PRO A 76 -17.63 22.32 -16.29
C PRO A 76 -17.88 23.33 -17.42
N ALA A 77 -18.29 22.84 -18.59
CA ALA A 77 -18.54 23.69 -19.76
C ALA A 77 -19.66 24.72 -19.56
N SER A 78 -20.52 24.54 -18.56
CA SER A 78 -21.60 25.47 -18.19
C SER A 78 -21.12 26.73 -17.45
N TYR A 79 -19.87 26.76 -16.99
CA TYR A 79 -19.32 27.90 -16.25
C TYR A 79 -18.71 28.93 -17.20
N ASP A 80 -18.96 30.22 -16.93
CA ASP A 80 -18.36 31.33 -17.65
C ASP A 80 -16.91 31.59 -17.17
N VAL A 81 -16.00 30.72 -17.60
CA VAL A 81 -14.56 30.84 -17.33
C VAL A 81 -13.74 30.72 -18.61
N GLN A 82 -12.70 31.53 -18.70
CA GLN A 82 -11.77 31.51 -19.82
C GLN A 82 -10.79 30.35 -19.68
N ARG A 83 -10.75 29.47 -20.68
CA ARG A 83 -9.77 28.38 -20.79
C ARG A 83 -8.34 28.96 -20.80
N GLY A 84 -7.42 28.32 -20.10
CA GLY A 84 -6.03 28.80 -19.90
C GLY A 84 -5.83 29.93 -18.88
N ARG A 85 -6.89 30.45 -18.23
CA ARG A 85 -6.76 31.35 -17.05
C ARG A 85 -6.92 30.59 -15.75
N TYR A 86 -6.36 31.13 -14.67
CA TYR A 86 -6.49 30.55 -13.34
C TYR A 86 -7.55 31.28 -12.52
N TYR A 87 -8.36 30.50 -11.80
CA TYR A 87 -9.46 30.99 -10.98
C TYR A 87 -9.34 30.46 -9.55
N PRO A 88 -9.60 31.31 -8.53
CA PRO A 88 -9.56 30.87 -7.15
C PRO A 88 -10.75 29.94 -6.84
N ARG A 89 -10.45 28.87 -6.11
CA ARG A 89 -11.43 27.94 -5.53
C ARG A 89 -11.07 27.61 -4.10
N ALA A 90 -12.08 27.40 -3.28
CA ALA A 90 -11.93 26.88 -1.95
C ALA A 90 -11.73 25.37 -2.03
N ARG A 91 -10.61 24.91 -1.47
CA ARG A 91 -10.31 23.51 -1.26
C ARG A 91 -10.49 23.21 0.22
N VAL A 92 -11.44 22.33 0.51
CA VAL A 92 -11.57 21.76 1.84
C VAL A 92 -10.66 20.56 1.93
N PHE A 93 -9.95 20.45 3.05
CA PHE A 93 -9.07 19.32 3.31
C PHE A 93 -9.40 18.67 4.65
N TYR A 94 -9.29 17.35 4.69
CA TYR A 94 -9.40 16.54 5.89
C TYR A 94 -8.08 15.81 6.07
N THR A 95 -7.41 16.04 7.20
CA THR A 95 -6.14 15.38 7.54
C THR A 95 -6.38 14.39 8.66
N PHE A 96 -5.88 13.17 8.46
CA PHE A 96 -5.96 12.05 9.38
C PHE A 96 -4.56 11.60 9.77
N LYS A 97 -4.40 11.19 11.02
CA LYS A 97 -3.12 10.69 11.52
C LYS A 97 -2.94 9.23 11.14
N ILE A 98 -1.76 8.89 10.63
CA ILE A 98 -1.34 7.50 10.45
C ILE A 98 -0.66 7.07 11.75
N LYS A 99 -1.25 6.11 12.46
CA LYS A 99 -0.74 5.62 13.75
C LYS A 99 0.43 4.69 13.55
N SER A 100 0.32 3.78 12.59
CA SER A 100 1.34 2.80 12.24
C SER A 100 1.07 2.21 10.87
N GLY A 101 2.08 1.52 10.31
CA GLY A 101 1.93 0.74 9.07
C GLY A 101 2.86 1.17 7.95
N ASN A 102 2.72 0.50 6.81
CA ASN A 102 3.37 0.90 5.57
C ASN A 102 2.49 1.92 4.83
N ASN A 103 2.89 3.20 4.80
CA ASN A 103 2.12 4.26 4.17
C ASN A 103 2.00 4.10 2.66
N GLU A 104 2.88 3.33 2.02
CA GLU A 104 2.77 3.00 0.60
C GLU A 104 1.45 2.27 0.29
N LEU A 105 0.87 1.58 1.28
CA LEU A 105 -0.43 0.92 1.16
C LEU A 105 -1.59 1.89 0.90
N LEU A 106 -1.44 3.19 1.19
CA LEU A 106 -2.45 4.19 0.81
C LEU A 106 -2.46 4.47 -0.71
N SER A 107 -1.43 4.05 -1.44
CA SER A 107 -1.33 4.21 -2.90
C SER A 107 -1.74 2.96 -3.68
N VAL A 108 -1.86 1.81 -3.02
CA VAL A 108 -2.12 0.53 -3.68
C VAL A 108 -3.61 0.25 -3.80
N LYS A 109 -3.99 -0.31 -4.95
CA LYS A 109 -5.31 -0.85 -5.21
C LYS A 109 -5.37 -2.30 -4.68
N PRO A 110 -6.36 -2.68 -3.85
CA PRO A 110 -6.53 -4.08 -3.46
C PRO A 110 -6.85 -4.97 -4.68
N LYS A 111 -6.67 -6.28 -4.51
CA LYS A 111 -6.97 -7.27 -5.56
C LYS A 111 -8.45 -7.28 -5.89
N THR A 112 -9.28 -7.18 -4.86
CA THR A 112 -10.73 -7.15 -5.01
C THR A 112 -11.19 -5.72 -5.30
N ASP A 113 -11.83 -5.55 -6.45
CA ASP A 113 -12.20 -4.23 -6.95
C ASP A 113 -13.11 -3.53 -5.94
N SER A 114 -12.69 -2.35 -5.47
CA SER A 114 -13.59 -1.50 -4.73
C SER A 114 -13.20 -0.03 -4.93
N VAL A 115 -14.22 0.79 -5.19
CA VAL A 115 -14.23 2.26 -5.29
C VAL A 115 -13.61 2.85 -6.57
N HIS A 116 -14.48 3.30 -7.48
CA HIS A 116 -14.10 4.07 -8.69
C HIS A 116 -13.87 5.56 -8.43
N GLU A 117 -14.12 6.04 -7.21
CA GLU A 117 -13.94 7.45 -6.89
C GLU A 117 -12.47 7.82 -6.79
N LYS A 118 -12.05 8.70 -7.69
CA LYS A 118 -10.72 9.32 -7.64
C LYS A 118 -10.70 10.34 -6.51
N ILE A 119 -10.06 9.99 -5.40
CA ILE A 119 -9.86 10.88 -4.27
C ILE A 119 -8.45 11.47 -4.37
N TYR A 120 -8.39 12.79 -4.52
CA TYR A 120 -7.12 13.51 -4.45
C TYR A 120 -6.62 13.50 -3.02
N ALA A 121 -5.37 13.07 -2.84
CA ALA A 121 -4.75 13.06 -1.52
C ALA A 121 -3.27 13.43 -1.55
N SER A 122 -2.79 13.74 -0.35
CA SER A 122 -1.37 13.86 -0.01
C SER A 122 -1.08 12.93 1.15
N VAL A 123 0.01 12.18 1.07
CA VAL A 123 0.44 11.26 2.13
C VAL A 123 1.82 11.69 2.59
N THR A 124 2.01 11.73 3.90
CA THR A 124 3.30 11.92 4.57
C THR A 124 3.57 10.71 5.46
N ASP A 125 4.73 10.69 6.13
CA ASP A 125 5.08 9.60 7.04
C ASP A 125 4.13 9.45 8.23
N ARG A 126 3.39 10.51 8.60
CA ARG A 126 2.57 10.56 9.83
C ARG A 126 1.11 10.90 9.61
N SER A 127 0.73 11.29 8.40
CA SER A 127 -0.63 11.70 8.09
C SER A 127 -0.94 11.49 6.63
N PHE A 128 -2.23 11.38 6.33
CA PHE A 128 -2.71 11.64 4.97
C PHE A 128 -3.82 12.67 4.99
N THR A 129 -3.92 13.40 3.90
CA THR A 129 -4.88 14.48 3.70
C THR A 129 -5.65 14.20 2.43
N ILE A 130 -6.98 14.23 2.50
CA ILE A 130 -7.87 14.19 1.33
C ILE A 130 -8.41 15.58 1.01
N TYR A 131 -8.67 15.82 -0.28
CA TYR A 131 -9.07 17.13 -0.78
C TYR A 131 -10.41 17.09 -1.50
N TYR A 132 -11.27 18.07 -1.20
CA TYR A 132 -12.47 18.39 -1.96
C TYR A 132 -12.35 19.80 -2.54
N HIS A 133 -12.44 19.92 -3.86
CA HIS A 133 -12.39 21.20 -4.55
C HIS A 133 -13.82 21.68 -4.79
N THR A 134 -14.21 22.77 -4.13
CA THR A 134 -15.53 23.38 -4.33
C THR A 134 -15.54 24.24 -5.60
N ASP A 135 -16.71 24.60 -6.11
CA ASP A 135 -16.87 25.67 -7.11
C ASP A 135 -16.94 27.07 -6.47
N TYR A 136 -16.68 27.19 -5.16
CA TYR A 136 -16.79 28.41 -4.38
C TYR A 136 -15.44 29.09 -4.23
N ALA A 137 -15.36 30.41 -4.36
CA ALA A 137 -14.08 31.15 -4.42
C ALA A 137 -13.72 31.90 -3.12
N ARG A 138 -14.25 31.49 -1.96
CA ARG A 138 -14.01 32.14 -0.65
C ARG A 138 -13.70 31.13 0.43
N LYS A 139 -12.87 31.51 1.41
CA LYS A 139 -12.56 30.66 2.59
C LYS A 139 -13.77 30.46 3.50
N GLU A 140 -14.59 31.49 3.64
CA GLU A 140 -15.84 31.46 4.42
C GLU A 140 -16.93 30.81 3.58
N LEU A 141 -17.06 29.49 3.70
CA LEU A 141 -18.06 28.71 2.95
C LEU A 141 -19.49 29.09 3.37
N SER A 142 -20.40 29.15 2.41
CA SER A 142 -21.84 29.26 2.69
C SER A 142 -22.36 27.95 3.33
N GLU A 143 -23.53 27.99 3.98
CA GLU A 143 -24.12 26.80 4.58
C GLU A 143 -24.44 25.71 3.54
N GLU A 144 -24.84 26.10 2.34
CA GLU A 144 -25.06 25.18 1.21
C GLU A 144 -23.76 24.46 0.82
N VAL A 145 -22.67 25.18 0.62
CA VAL A 145 -21.36 24.58 0.28
C VAL A 145 -20.82 23.73 1.43
N LYS A 146 -21.03 24.14 2.68
CA LYS A 146 -20.67 23.32 3.85
C LYS A 146 -21.44 22.00 3.86
N LYS A 147 -22.73 22.02 3.52
CA LYS A 147 -23.56 20.82 3.44
C LYS A 147 -23.03 19.88 2.35
N ASP A 148 -22.79 20.38 1.15
CA ASP A 148 -22.26 19.57 0.03
C ASP A 148 -20.93 18.89 0.39
N VAL A 149 -20.03 19.63 1.05
CA VAL A 149 -18.74 19.10 1.50
C VAL A 149 -18.92 18.01 2.57
N LYS A 150 -19.86 18.20 3.49
CA LYS A 150 -20.17 17.20 4.53
C LYS A 150 -20.78 15.94 3.90
N ASP A 151 -21.74 16.09 3.00
CA ASP A 151 -22.38 14.98 2.30
C ASP A 151 -21.33 14.18 1.47
N TRP A 152 -20.38 14.88 0.84
CA TRP A 152 -19.23 14.23 0.20
C TRP A 152 -18.36 13.47 1.20
N ALA A 153 -17.99 14.08 2.32
CA ALA A 153 -17.12 13.47 3.33
C ALA A 153 -17.78 12.25 4.01
N GLU A 154 -19.08 12.33 4.29
CA GLU A 154 -19.89 11.24 4.86
C GLU A 154 -19.94 10.02 3.93
N ARG A 155 -19.82 10.22 2.62
CA ARG A 155 -19.75 9.13 1.64
C ARG A 155 -18.33 8.60 1.47
N VAL A 156 -17.34 9.49 1.36
CA VAL A 156 -15.96 9.13 1.03
C VAL A 156 -15.22 8.51 2.21
N ILE A 157 -15.33 9.06 3.42
CA ILE A 157 -14.57 8.57 4.58
C ILE A 157 -14.87 7.11 4.91
N PRO A 158 -16.14 6.65 4.97
CA PRO A 158 -16.45 5.23 5.17
C PRO A 158 -15.89 4.34 4.07
N SER A 159 -15.88 4.84 2.83
CA SER A 159 -15.31 4.12 1.69
C SER A 159 -13.79 3.93 1.83
N ILE A 160 -13.07 4.95 2.30
CA ILE A 160 -11.63 4.85 2.63
C ILE A 160 -11.42 3.87 3.79
N LYS A 161 -12.21 3.95 4.87
CA LYS A 161 -12.13 3.01 6.01
C LYS A 161 -12.25 1.56 5.54
N LYS A 162 -13.25 1.27 4.71
CA LYS A 162 -13.45 -0.06 4.12
C LYS A 162 -12.28 -0.49 3.25
N MET A 163 -11.71 0.42 2.46
CA MET A 163 -10.55 0.12 1.62
C MET A 163 -9.33 -0.32 2.43
N ILE A 164 -9.04 0.44 3.50
CA ILE A 164 -7.93 0.12 4.40
C ILE A 164 -8.15 -1.25 5.05
N GLN A 165 -9.39 -1.57 5.43
CA GLN A 165 -9.73 -2.89 5.95
C GLN A 165 -9.41 -3.99 4.92
N VAL A 166 -9.88 -3.87 3.68
CA VAL A 166 -9.61 -4.87 2.63
C VAL A 166 -8.12 -5.04 2.38
N ILE A 167 -7.36 -3.94 2.30
CA ILE A 167 -5.90 -3.98 2.14
C ILE A 167 -5.24 -4.69 3.33
N ASN A 168 -5.68 -4.43 4.55
CA ASN A 168 -5.16 -5.07 5.75
C ASN A 168 -5.45 -6.57 5.80
N ASP A 169 -6.64 -6.98 5.35
CA ASP A 169 -7.02 -8.40 5.24
C ASP A 169 -6.15 -9.10 4.18
N GLU A 170 -5.89 -8.45 3.04
CA GLU A 170 -5.00 -8.97 2.00
C GLU A 170 -3.53 -9.04 2.46
N VAL A 171 -3.06 -8.07 3.25
CA VAL A 171 -1.73 -8.08 3.90
C VAL A 171 -1.61 -9.21 4.92
N GLU A 172 -2.65 -9.46 5.71
CA GLU A 172 -2.67 -10.57 6.68
C GLU A 172 -2.58 -11.91 5.96
N ASN A 173 -3.43 -12.14 4.96
CA ASN A 173 -3.39 -13.35 4.16
C ASN A 173 -2.05 -13.53 3.42
N PHE A 174 -1.46 -12.43 2.92
CA PHE A 174 -0.12 -12.48 2.32
C PHE A 174 0.92 -12.93 3.34
N ASN A 175 0.98 -12.29 4.52
CA ASN A 175 1.95 -12.61 5.57
C ASN A 175 1.82 -14.04 6.08
N ASP A 176 0.59 -14.49 6.37
CA ASP A 176 0.35 -15.76 7.05
C ASP A 176 0.38 -16.96 6.11
N THR A 177 0.04 -16.76 4.83
CA THR A 177 -0.08 -17.87 3.87
C THR A 177 0.94 -17.75 2.75
N THR A 178 0.89 -16.65 1.99
CA THR A 178 1.67 -16.57 0.74
C THR A 178 3.17 -16.49 1.01
N LEU A 179 3.58 -15.63 1.95
CA LEU A 179 4.97 -15.40 2.30
C LEU A 179 5.59 -16.66 2.92
N VAL A 180 4.91 -17.24 3.93
CA VAL A 180 5.34 -18.46 4.61
C VAL A 180 5.53 -19.59 3.61
N ASN A 181 4.50 -19.90 2.81
CA ASN A 181 4.57 -20.99 1.84
C ASN A 181 5.70 -20.76 0.83
N LYS A 182 5.85 -19.53 0.32
CA LYS A 182 6.89 -19.25 -0.66
C LYS A 182 8.30 -19.40 -0.09
N ILE A 183 8.53 -19.02 1.17
CA ILE A 183 9.81 -19.21 1.85
C ILE A 183 10.08 -20.69 2.10
N THR A 184 9.06 -21.45 2.54
CA THR A 184 9.15 -22.90 2.71
C THR A 184 9.57 -23.59 1.42
N ASP A 185 8.91 -23.26 0.29
CA ASP A 185 9.23 -23.82 -1.02
C ASP A 185 10.68 -23.51 -1.44
N LEU A 186 11.13 -22.26 -1.24
CA LEU A 186 12.48 -21.84 -1.59
C LEU A 186 13.56 -22.55 -0.77
N ILE A 187 13.34 -22.76 0.54
CA ILE A 187 14.27 -23.49 1.39
C ILE A 187 14.31 -24.97 0.99
N ALA A 188 13.16 -25.57 0.70
CA ALA A 188 13.07 -26.96 0.26
C ALA A 188 13.79 -27.18 -1.08
N GLU A 189 13.53 -26.32 -2.07
CA GLU A 189 14.19 -26.35 -3.38
C GLU A 189 15.72 -26.27 -3.22
N ARG A 190 16.20 -25.33 -2.39
CA ARG A 190 17.63 -25.19 -2.12
C ARG A 190 18.22 -26.41 -1.41
N LYS A 191 17.50 -27.01 -0.45
CA LYS A 191 17.94 -28.21 0.23
C LYS A 191 18.08 -29.39 -0.74
N ASP A 192 17.13 -29.54 -1.65
CA ASP A 192 17.17 -30.58 -2.69
C ASP A 192 18.34 -30.38 -3.67
N GLU A 193 18.65 -29.13 -4.04
CA GLU A 193 19.82 -28.81 -4.85
C GLU A 193 21.14 -29.18 -4.16
N LEU A 194 21.27 -28.85 -2.87
CA LEU A 194 22.46 -29.19 -2.07
C LEU A 194 22.63 -30.71 -1.95
N ASN A 195 21.56 -31.44 -1.64
CA ASN A 195 21.59 -32.90 -1.54
C ASN A 195 21.99 -33.56 -2.86
N LYS A 196 21.50 -33.07 -4.00
CA LYS A 196 21.89 -33.58 -5.33
C LYS A 196 23.36 -33.32 -5.61
N ARG A 197 23.86 -32.14 -5.24
CA ARG A 197 25.27 -31.78 -5.42
C ARG A 197 26.17 -32.65 -4.55
N ASP A 198 25.78 -32.91 -3.30
CA ASP A 198 26.54 -33.78 -2.39
C ASP A 198 26.55 -35.23 -2.89
N SER A 199 25.41 -35.78 -3.33
CA SER A 199 25.34 -37.11 -3.95
C SER A 199 26.23 -37.22 -5.19
N GLN A 200 26.24 -36.20 -6.05
CA GLN A 200 27.13 -36.18 -7.22
C GLN A 200 28.61 -36.13 -6.82
N ASN A 201 28.95 -35.36 -5.79
CA ASN A 201 30.32 -35.29 -5.29
C ASN A 201 30.77 -36.63 -4.69
N ASP A 202 29.88 -37.32 -3.98
CA ASP A 202 30.14 -38.66 -3.44
C ASP A 202 30.36 -39.68 -4.57
N ASP A 203 29.48 -39.69 -5.58
CA ASP A 203 29.63 -40.57 -6.77
C ASP A 203 30.96 -40.32 -7.52
N LEU A 204 31.39 -39.07 -7.62
CA LEU A 204 32.67 -38.71 -8.26
C LEU A 204 33.90 -39.05 -7.40
N ASN A 205 33.73 -39.11 -6.07
CA ASN A 205 34.79 -39.49 -5.13
C ASN A 205 34.92 -41.02 -4.99
N ASP A 206 33.90 -41.79 -5.38
CA ASP A 206 33.93 -43.25 -5.48
C ASP A 206 34.71 -43.68 -6.72
N LEU A 207 36.02 -43.40 -6.71
CA LEU A 207 36.95 -43.86 -7.72
C LEU A 207 37.31 -45.32 -7.41
N ASP A 208 36.89 -46.26 -8.25
CA ASP A 208 37.44 -47.62 -8.32
C ASP A 208 38.94 -47.51 -8.71
N ILE A 209 39.82 -47.44 -7.70
CA ILE A 209 41.29 -47.50 -7.83
C ILE A 209 41.81 -48.78 -7.18
#